data_AF-A0A3L7TEG4-F1
#
_entry.id   AF-A0A3L7TEG4-F1
#
_cell.length_a   1.000
_cell.length_b   1.000
_cell.length_c   1.000
_cell.angle_alpha   90.00
_cell.angle_beta   90.00
_cell.angle_gamma   90.00
#
_symmetry.space_group_name_H-M   'P 1'
#
loop_
_entity.id
_entity.type
_entity.pdbx_description
1 polymer ?
#
loop_
_entity_poly.entity_id
_entity_poly.type
_entity_poly.pdbx_seq_one_letter_code
_entity_poly.pdbx_strand_id
1 'polypeptide(L)'
;NQLGDVIPVTQAWDHIFGFVLLNDWSARDMQKWEYQPLGPFLAKNFASTISTWVVTREALEPFRVPGPPRTSDDPQSLPYLTDPNGSNLDVTLEVYISSEKMRASNTAPTLISRGSFSDMFWTPAQLLAHHASNGCNMRIGDLLGSGTVSGTTKESRGCLLERTWRGTEPITLGDGTERRFLQDGDEVIMRGFCEKLGYPRVGFGECRGIVLAAKG
;
A
#
# COMPACT_ATOMS: atom_id res chain seq x y z
N ASN A 1 14.50 -4.00 -18.47
CA ASN A 1 14.45 -4.68 -19.79
C ASN A 1 14.57 -3.62 -20.89
N GLN A 2 14.94 -4.00 -22.12
CA GLN A 2 14.79 -3.10 -23.27
C GLN A 2 13.32 -3.05 -23.72
N LEU A 3 12.94 -2.06 -24.52
CA LEU A 3 11.60 -1.97 -25.09
C LEU A 3 11.33 -3.16 -26.02
N GLY A 4 10.19 -3.82 -25.84
CA GLY A 4 9.81 -5.03 -26.56
C GLY A 4 10.24 -6.34 -25.88
N ASP A 5 11.21 -6.28 -24.97
CA ASP A 5 11.63 -7.46 -24.18
C ASP A 5 10.70 -7.65 -22.98
N VAL A 6 10.45 -8.89 -22.59
CA VAL A 6 9.68 -9.21 -21.38
C VAL A 6 10.60 -9.42 -20.18
N ILE A 7 10.05 -9.30 -18.96
CA ILE A 7 10.71 -9.76 -17.74
C ILE A 7 10.00 -11.03 -17.27
N PRO A 8 10.61 -12.22 -17.39
CA PRO A 8 10.03 -13.46 -16.84
C PRO A 8 9.80 -13.35 -15.33
N VAL A 9 8.71 -13.90 -14.82
CA VAL A 9 8.38 -13.80 -13.38
C VAL A 9 9.48 -14.35 -12.47
N THR A 10 10.20 -15.39 -12.92
CA THR A 10 11.34 -15.99 -12.20
C THR A 10 12.56 -15.08 -12.09
N GLN A 11 12.65 -14.02 -12.89
CA GLN A 11 13.72 -13.02 -12.86
C GLN A 11 13.24 -11.68 -12.27
N ALA A 12 11.92 -11.49 -12.12
CA ALA A 12 11.33 -10.21 -11.74
C ALA A 12 11.80 -9.74 -10.36
N TRP A 13 12.03 -10.65 -9.39
CA TRP A 13 12.54 -10.28 -8.07
C TRP A 13 13.89 -9.56 -8.14
N ASP A 14 14.78 -9.95 -9.05
CA ASP A 14 16.12 -9.37 -9.18
C ASP A 14 16.11 -7.99 -9.84
N HIS A 15 14.99 -7.61 -10.46
CA HIS A 15 14.78 -6.26 -10.98
C HIS A 15 14.25 -5.27 -9.93
N ILE A 16 13.91 -5.74 -8.72
CA ILE A 16 13.39 -4.91 -7.64
C ILE A 16 14.55 -4.46 -6.74
N PHE A 17 14.81 -3.15 -6.71
CA PHE A 17 15.85 -2.58 -5.84
C PHE A 17 15.42 -2.59 -4.35
N GLY A 18 14.19 -2.16 -4.07
CA GLY A 18 13.70 -2.04 -2.71
C GLY A 18 12.27 -1.52 -2.63
N PHE A 19 11.84 -1.23 -1.42
CA PHE A 19 10.46 -0.93 -1.08
C PHE A 19 10.35 0.34 -0.24
N VAL A 20 9.25 1.06 -0.40
CA VAL A 20 8.87 2.23 0.38
C VAL A 20 7.41 2.08 0.80
N LEU A 21 7.00 2.80 1.85
CA LEU A 21 5.59 3.04 2.10
C LEU A 21 5.06 4.02 1.06
N LEU A 22 3.80 3.85 0.64
CA LEU A 22 3.15 4.71 -0.33
C LEU A 22 1.72 5.02 0.11
N ASN A 23 1.39 6.30 0.25
CA ASN A 23 0.02 6.79 0.41
C ASN A 23 -0.49 7.36 -0.94
N ASP A 24 -1.43 6.64 -1.55
CA ASP A 24 -2.12 7.02 -2.78
C ASP A 24 -3.42 7.78 -2.43
N TRP A 25 -3.29 9.09 -2.19
CA TRP A 25 -4.38 9.96 -1.76
C TRP A 25 -5.52 9.95 -2.78
N SER A 26 -6.76 9.95 -2.30
CA SER A 26 -7.91 9.67 -3.17
C SER A 26 -9.16 10.49 -2.84
N ALA A 27 -9.67 11.23 -3.82
CA ALA A 27 -10.96 11.92 -3.76
C ALA A 27 -12.08 11.01 -4.31
N ARG A 28 -12.76 10.25 -3.45
CA ARG A 28 -13.63 9.12 -3.86
C ARG A 28 -14.91 9.54 -4.57
N ASP A 29 -15.44 10.70 -4.24
CA ASP A 29 -16.58 11.32 -4.90
C ASP A 29 -16.24 11.70 -6.35
N MET A 30 -15.12 12.40 -6.57
CA MET A 30 -14.60 12.71 -7.90
C MET A 30 -14.29 11.43 -8.68
N GLN A 31 -13.61 10.47 -8.05
CA GLN A 31 -13.25 9.20 -8.69
C GLN A 31 -14.48 8.47 -9.24
N LYS A 32 -15.56 8.42 -8.45
CA LYS A 32 -16.81 7.74 -8.84
C LYS A 32 -17.42 8.36 -10.11
N TRP A 33 -17.30 9.67 -10.28
CA TRP A 33 -17.80 10.38 -11.45
C TRP A 33 -16.91 10.18 -12.68
N GLU A 34 -15.59 10.28 -12.54
CA GLU A 34 -14.69 10.35 -13.69
C GLU A 34 -14.21 8.99 -14.23
N TYR A 35 -14.20 7.93 -13.41
CA TYR A 35 -13.39 6.74 -13.74
C TYR A 35 -13.93 5.90 -14.91
N GLN A 36 -15.15 6.14 -15.36
CA GLN A 36 -15.72 5.39 -16.48
C GLN A 36 -15.55 6.18 -17.79
N PRO A 37 -14.98 5.58 -18.85
CA PRO A 37 -14.45 4.21 -18.97
C PRO A 37 -12.93 4.09 -18.76
N LEU A 38 -12.23 5.20 -18.50
CA LEU A 38 -10.76 5.28 -18.67
C LEU A 38 -9.95 5.04 -17.39
N GLY A 39 -10.60 4.85 -16.25
CA GLY A 39 -9.97 4.66 -14.95
C GLY A 39 -9.77 5.96 -14.16
N PRO A 40 -9.27 5.88 -12.92
CA PRO A 40 -9.04 7.03 -12.04
C PRO A 40 -8.03 8.02 -12.62
N PHE A 41 -8.27 9.33 -12.45
CA PHE A 41 -7.40 10.36 -12.99
C PHE A 41 -7.21 11.53 -11.99
N LEU A 42 -8.06 12.56 -12.04
CA LEU A 42 -7.91 13.75 -11.19
C LEU A 42 -8.11 13.42 -9.71
N ALA A 43 -8.91 12.39 -9.43
CA ALA A 43 -9.13 11.90 -8.08
C ALA A 43 -7.90 11.24 -7.44
N LYS A 44 -6.78 11.10 -8.17
CA LYS A 44 -5.54 10.44 -7.73
C LYS A 44 -4.29 11.29 -7.97
N ASN A 45 -4.23 12.01 -9.08
CA ASN A 45 -3.01 12.74 -9.48
C ASN A 45 -2.74 14.03 -8.67
N PHE A 46 -3.60 14.39 -7.71
CA PHE A 46 -3.42 15.58 -6.88
C PHE A 46 -2.33 15.40 -5.81
N ALA A 47 -2.11 14.16 -5.33
CA ALA A 47 -1.03 13.85 -4.41
C ALA A 47 -0.76 12.35 -4.31
N SER A 48 0.52 11.98 -4.27
CA SER A 48 0.98 10.68 -3.78
C SER A 48 2.21 10.91 -2.92
N THR A 49 2.28 10.23 -1.76
CA THR A 49 3.40 10.40 -0.81
C THR A 49 4.11 9.07 -0.65
N ILE A 50 5.44 9.10 -0.57
CA ILE A 50 6.26 7.92 -0.22
C ILE A 50 7.09 8.18 1.03
N SER A 51 7.46 7.12 1.74
CA SER A 51 8.49 7.22 2.79
C SER A 51 9.85 7.52 2.17
N THR A 52 10.71 8.21 2.92
CA THR A 52 12.02 8.67 2.43
C THR A 52 13.03 7.53 2.26
N TRP A 53 12.95 6.50 3.10
CA TRP A 53 13.92 5.41 3.11
C TRP A 53 13.46 4.27 2.22
N VAL A 54 14.22 4.00 1.16
CA VAL A 54 14.07 2.79 0.36
C VAL A 54 14.73 1.63 1.09
N VAL A 55 13.93 0.71 1.62
CA VAL A 55 14.42 -0.50 2.28
C VAL A 55 14.78 -1.50 1.19
N THR A 56 16.06 -1.90 1.12
CA THR A 56 16.53 -2.75 0.03
C THR A 56 15.93 -4.15 0.10
N ARG A 57 15.81 -4.80 -1.05
CA ARG A 57 15.35 -6.18 -1.17
C ARG A 57 16.20 -7.13 -0.32
N GLU A 58 17.51 -6.93 -0.29
CA GLU A 58 18.45 -7.76 0.48
C GLU A 58 18.20 -7.66 2.00
N ALA A 59 17.85 -6.47 2.51
CA ALA A 59 17.50 -6.30 3.92
C ALA A 59 16.19 -7.01 4.28
N LEU A 60 15.31 -7.23 3.30
CA LEU A 60 14.01 -7.88 3.46
C LEU A 60 14.03 -9.38 3.20
N GLU A 61 15.15 -9.93 2.69
CA GLU A 61 15.26 -11.36 2.37
C GLU A 61 14.89 -12.29 3.54
N PRO A 62 15.29 -12.03 4.80
CA PRO A 62 14.90 -12.87 5.94
C PRO A 62 13.39 -12.92 6.24
N PHE A 63 12.65 -11.95 5.70
CA PHE A 63 11.22 -11.73 5.90
C PHE A 63 10.40 -12.09 4.65
N ARG A 64 11.01 -12.72 3.64
CA ARG A 64 10.26 -13.34 2.55
C ARG A 64 9.42 -14.49 3.07
N VAL A 65 8.17 -14.51 2.63
CA VAL A 65 7.17 -15.52 2.97
C VAL A 65 6.40 -15.91 1.71
N PRO A 66 5.83 -17.12 1.62
CA PRO A 66 4.91 -17.43 0.53
C PRO A 66 3.74 -16.44 0.52
N GLY A 67 3.21 -16.13 -0.66
CA GLY A 67 1.95 -15.41 -0.78
C GLY A 67 0.76 -16.22 -0.25
N PRO A 68 -0.45 -15.61 -0.15
CA PRO A 68 -1.65 -16.33 0.24
C PRO A 68 -1.87 -17.57 -0.63
N PRO A 69 -2.28 -18.71 -0.05
CA PRO A 69 -2.54 -19.90 -0.83
C PRO A 69 -3.70 -19.64 -1.80
N ARG A 70 -3.55 -20.08 -3.05
CA ARG A 70 -4.67 -20.14 -3.99
C ARG A 70 -5.52 -21.37 -3.69
N THR A 71 -6.83 -21.18 -3.68
CA THR A 71 -7.83 -22.23 -3.48
C THR A 71 -8.26 -22.82 -4.83
N SER A 72 -9.06 -23.89 -4.80
CA SER A 72 -9.67 -24.46 -6.01
C SER A 72 -10.67 -23.53 -6.69
N ASP A 73 -11.19 -22.54 -5.95
CA ASP A 73 -12.15 -21.57 -6.46
C ASP A 73 -11.46 -20.38 -7.16
N ASP A 74 -10.14 -20.22 -6.95
CA ASP A 74 -9.35 -19.19 -7.61
C ASP A 74 -9.02 -19.60 -9.06
N PRO A 75 -9.13 -18.68 -10.03
CA PRO A 75 -8.72 -18.98 -11.39
C PRO A 75 -7.22 -19.30 -11.43
N GLN A 76 -6.88 -20.37 -12.15
CA GLN A 76 -5.49 -20.75 -12.38
C GLN A 76 -4.75 -19.58 -13.07
N SER A 77 -3.58 -19.23 -12.54
CA SER A 77 -2.72 -18.24 -13.19
C SER A 77 -2.22 -18.77 -14.53
N LEU A 78 -2.15 -17.88 -15.53
CA LEU A 78 -1.49 -18.20 -16.79
C LEU A 78 -0.01 -18.53 -16.56
N PRO A 79 0.62 -19.37 -17.41
CA PRO A 79 1.98 -19.87 -17.16
C PRO A 79 3.04 -18.80 -16.92
N TYR A 80 2.96 -17.64 -17.57
CA TYR A 80 3.94 -16.56 -17.41
C TYR A 80 3.90 -15.87 -16.03
N LEU A 81 2.84 -16.10 -15.23
CA LEU A 81 2.69 -15.63 -13.85
C LEU A 81 2.85 -16.76 -12.82
N THR A 82 3.12 -17.98 -13.26
CA THR A 82 3.43 -19.09 -12.37
C THR A 82 4.83 -18.91 -11.80
N ASP A 83 4.92 -18.49 -10.54
CA ASP A 83 6.18 -18.27 -9.84
C ASP A 83 6.38 -19.33 -8.74
N PRO A 84 7.21 -20.36 -8.98
CA PRO A 84 7.48 -21.41 -7.99
C PRO A 84 8.21 -20.88 -6.75
N ASN A 85 8.90 -19.73 -6.87
CA ASN A 85 9.59 -19.04 -5.78
C ASN A 85 8.75 -17.88 -5.22
N GLY A 86 7.47 -17.79 -5.62
CA GLY A 86 6.56 -16.69 -5.34
C GLY A 86 6.58 -16.30 -3.88
N SER A 87 7.07 -15.08 -3.62
CA SER A 87 7.21 -14.55 -2.27
C SER A 87 6.53 -13.22 -2.14
N ASN A 88 5.77 -13.09 -1.06
CA ASN A 88 5.46 -11.82 -0.43
C ASN A 88 6.51 -11.49 0.64
N LEU A 89 6.26 -10.40 1.32
CA LEU A 89 7.06 -9.92 2.44
C LEU A 89 6.20 -9.85 3.69
N ASP A 90 6.71 -10.36 4.80
CA ASP A 90 6.12 -10.22 6.12
C ASP A 90 6.42 -8.82 6.69
N VAL A 91 5.68 -7.84 6.18
CA VAL A 91 5.76 -6.43 6.60
C VAL A 91 4.47 -6.08 7.32
N THR A 92 4.56 -5.83 8.62
CA THR A 92 3.47 -5.20 9.37
C THR A 92 3.31 -3.76 8.91
N LEU A 93 2.07 -3.38 8.58
CA LEU A 93 1.70 -2.03 8.16
C LEU A 93 0.71 -1.43 9.15
N GLU A 94 0.97 -0.20 9.57
CA GLU A 94 0.12 0.55 10.50
C GLU A 94 -0.22 1.92 9.91
N VAL A 95 -1.49 2.32 10.05
CA VAL A 95 -1.98 3.64 9.64
C VAL A 95 -2.60 4.34 10.85
N TYR A 96 -2.17 5.57 11.08
CA TYR A 96 -2.66 6.42 12.14
C TYR A 96 -3.28 7.69 11.59
N ILE A 97 -4.24 8.24 12.34
CA ILE A 97 -4.77 9.59 12.14
C ILE A 97 -4.53 10.41 13.40
N SER A 98 -4.06 11.65 13.23
CA SER A 98 -4.01 12.66 14.29
C SER A 98 -4.74 13.91 13.82
N SER A 99 -5.79 14.31 14.52
CA SER A 99 -6.49 15.58 14.24
C SER A 99 -5.63 16.77 14.66
N GLU A 100 -5.95 17.97 14.17
CA GLU A 100 -5.29 19.20 14.63
C GLU A 100 -5.42 19.38 16.15
N LYS A 101 -6.60 19.10 16.71
CA LYS A 101 -6.84 19.14 18.16
C LYS A 101 -5.95 18.17 18.91
N MET A 102 -5.79 16.93 18.42
CA MET A 102 -4.90 15.94 19.03
C MET A 102 -3.45 16.41 19.06
N ARG A 103 -2.97 16.98 17.94
CA ARG A 103 -1.61 17.53 17.87
C ARG A 103 -1.43 18.71 18.84
N ALA A 104 -2.41 19.61 18.92
CA ALA A 104 -2.36 20.76 19.83
C ALA A 104 -2.39 20.36 21.32
N SER A 105 -3.05 19.25 21.67
CA SER A 105 -3.14 18.75 23.04
C SER A 105 -2.13 17.65 23.39
N ASN A 106 -1.15 17.37 22.51
CA ASN A 106 -0.21 16.24 22.65
C ASN A 106 -0.89 14.88 22.87
N THR A 107 -2.09 14.70 22.31
CA THR A 107 -2.77 13.40 22.30
C THR A 107 -2.13 12.53 21.22
N ALA A 108 -1.75 11.31 21.57
CA ALA A 108 -1.13 10.36 20.64
C ALA A 108 -2.05 10.09 19.43
N PRO A 109 -1.51 9.94 18.20
CA PRO A 109 -2.28 9.55 17.02
C PRO A 109 -3.07 8.25 17.24
N THR A 110 -4.28 8.18 16.68
CA THR A 110 -5.13 6.99 16.79
C THR A 110 -4.75 5.99 15.71
N LEU A 111 -4.43 4.75 16.10
CA LEU A 111 -4.24 3.63 15.16
C LEU A 111 -5.61 3.27 14.56
N ILE A 112 -5.74 3.41 13.24
CA ILE A 112 -7.01 3.16 12.54
C ILE A 112 -6.98 1.87 11.72
N SER A 113 -5.79 1.42 11.32
CA SER A 113 -5.59 0.20 10.57
C SER A 113 -4.25 -0.45 10.92
N ARG A 114 -4.25 -1.77 11.11
CA ARG A 114 -3.06 -2.60 11.23
C ARG A 114 -3.25 -3.88 10.41
N GLY A 115 -2.43 -4.07 9.40
CA GLY A 115 -2.47 -5.23 8.50
C GLY A 115 -1.08 -5.73 8.14
N SER A 116 -1.00 -6.65 7.18
CA SER A 116 0.27 -7.19 6.68
C SER A 116 0.35 -7.12 5.16
N PHE A 117 1.52 -6.80 4.64
CA PHE A 117 1.80 -6.92 3.19
C PHE A 117 1.76 -8.39 2.72
N SER A 118 1.90 -9.36 3.63
CA SER A 118 1.77 -10.78 3.30
C SER A 118 0.40 -11.15 2.73
N ASP A 119 -0.63 -10.34 3.00
CA ASP A 119 -2.00 -10.57 2.56
C ASP A 119 -2.23 -10.22 1.07
N MET A 120 -1.24 -9.61 0.39
CA MET A 120 -1.34 -9.26 -1.02
C MET A 120 -1.45 -10.50 -1.91
N PHE A 121 -2.53 -10.62 -2.68
CA PHE A 121 -2.78 -11.81 -3.51
C PHE A 121 -1.81 -11.97 -4.68
N TRP A 122 -1.37 -10.87 -5.28
CA TRP A 122 -0.35 -10.85 -6.34
C TRP A 122 0.97 -10.38 -5.75
N THR A 123 2.03 -11.15 -5.98
CA THR A 123 3.35 -10.83 -5.45
C THR A 123 4.00 -9.67 -6.21
N PRO A 124 5.00 -8.96 -5.62
CA PRO A 124 5.75 -7.93 -6.33
C PRO A 124 6.37 -8.43 -7.64
N ALA A 125 6.87 -9.67 -7.67
CA ALA A 125 7.43 -10.29 -8.87
C ALA A 125 6.36 -10.47 -9.97
N GLN A 126 5.15 -10.92 -9.60
CA GLN A 126 4.05 -11.06 -10.54
C GLN A 126 3.55 -9.71 -11.08
N LEU A 127 3.47 -8.68 -10.24
CA LEU A 127 3.10 -7.32 -10.67
C LEU A 127 4.08 -6.79 -11.72
N LEU A 128 5.39 -6.93 -11.48
CA LEU A 128 6.42 -6.50 -12.43
C LEU A 128 6.40 -7.31 -13.72
N ALA A 129 6.32 -8.64 -13.62
CA ALA A 129 6.26 -9.52 -14.78
C ALA A 129 5.03 -9.23 -15.65
N HIS A 130 3.87 -8.98 -15.03
CA HIS A 130 2.68 -8.59 -15.76
C HIS A 130 2.85 -7.25 -16.47
N HIS A 131 3.39 -6.23 -15.78
CA HIS A 131 3.64 -4.91 -16.37
C HIS A 131 4.53 -5.01 -17.62
N ALA A 132 5.62 -5.77 -17.56
CA ALA A 132 6.56 -5.91 -18.66
C ALA A 132 6.12 -6.90 -19.76
N SER A 133 5.04 -7.67 -19.55
CA SER A 133 4.66 -8.79 -20.41
C SER A 133 4.25 -8.40 -21.83
N ASN A 134 3.85 -7.14 -22.06
CA ASN A 134 3.54 -6.60 -23.38
C ASN A 134 4.74 -5.91 -24.06
N GLY A 135 5.94 -6.04 -23.49
CA GLY A 135 7.15 -5.37 -23.95
C GLY A 135 7.35 -3.95 -23.40
N CYS A 136 6.51 -3.50 -22.44
CA CYS A 136 6.76 -2.25 -21.71
C CYS A 136 8.13 -2.28 -21.04
N ASN A 137 8.98 -1.28 -21.29
CA ASN A 137 10.30 -1.20 -20.70
C ASN A 137 10.26 -0.59 -19.30
N MET A 138 10.76 -1.36 -18.33
CA MET A 138 10.97 -0.91 -16.96
C MET A 138 12.36 -0.26 -16.84
N ARG A 139 12.42 0.89 -16.16
CA ARG A 139 13.61 1.71 -15.97
C ARG A 139 13.95 1.88 -14.50
N ILE A 140 15.23 2.16 -14.24
CA ILE A 140 15.70 2.50 -12.90
C ILE A 140 14.93 3.72 -12.39
N GLY A 141 14.37 3.60 -11.19
CA GLY A 141 13.58 4.65 -10.55
C GLY A 141 12.08 4.58 -10.84
N ASP A 142 11.61 3.66 -11.71
CA ASP A 142 10.17 3.40 -11.81
C ASP A 142 9.62 2.88 -10.48
N LEU A 143 8.44 3.36 -10.10
CA LEU A 143 7.76 3.03 -8.85
C LEU A 143 6.44 2.33 -9.15
N LEU A 144 6.26 1.11 -8.64
CA LEU A 144 5.04 0.32 -8.80
C LEU A 144 4.31 0.26 -7.47
N GLY A 145 3.12 0.84 -7.39
CA GLY A 145 2.24 0.71 -6.23
C GLY A 145 1.63 -0.69 -6.15
N SER A 146 1.53 -1.24 -4.95
CA SER A 146 0.90 -2.54 -4.71
C SER A 146 -0.62 -2.54 -4.92
N GLY A 147 -1.23 -1.36 -4.92
CA GLY A 147 -2.64 -1.19 -4.60
C GLY A 147 -2.86 -1.10 -3.08
N THR A 148 -4.09 -0.78 -2.68
CA THR A 148 -4.48 -0.71 -1.26
C THR A 148 -4.27 -2.07 -0.60
N VAL A 149 -3.48 -2.12 0.47
CA VAL A 149 -3.25 -3.35 1.25
C VAL A 149 -4.36 -3.48 2.29
N SER A 150 -5.26 -4.45 2.08
CA SER A 150 -6.37 -4.74 2.99
C SER A 150 -6.34 -6.19 3.42
N GLY A 151 -6.28 -6.43 4.73
CA GLY A 151 -6.45 -7.75 5.32
C GLY A 151 -7.92 -8.16 5.42
N THR A 152 -8.18 -9.33 6.01
CA THR A 152 -9.52 -9.93 6.12
C THR A 152 -10.38 -9.32 7.24
N THR A 153 -9.75 -8.67 8.23
CA THR A 153 -10.46 -8.09 9.37
C THR A 153 -10.82 -6.63 9.12
N LYS A 154 -11.82 -6.10 9.84
CA LYS A 154 -12.21 -4.69 9.72
C LYS A 154 -11.05 -3.75 10.07
N GLU A 155 -10.26 -4.12 11.07
CA GLU A 155 -9.12 -3.36 11.60
C GLU A 155 -7.87 -3.44 10.72
N SER A 156 -7.85 -4.28 9.67
CA SER A 156 -6.74 -4.40 8.71
C SER A 156 -7.07 -3.85 7.32
N ARG A 157 -8.22 -3.19 7.15
CA ARG A 157 -8.63 -2.55 5.89
C ARG A 157 -7.74 -1.33 5.58
N GLY A 158 -7.27 -1.23 4.34
CA GLY A 158 -6.23 -0.28 3.93
C GLY A 158 -6.70 1.13 3.59
N CYS A 159 -8.01 1.39 3.54
CA CYS A 159 -8.50 2.76 3.38
C CYS A 159 -9.79 3.05 4.17
N LEU A 160 -10.05 4.33 4.41
CA LEU A 160 -11.25 4.77 5.15
C LEU A 160 -12.56 4.34 4.46
N LEU A 161 -12.60 4.26 3.12
CA LEU A 161 -13.78 3.78 2.39
C LEU A 161 -14.20 2.38 2.85
N GLU A 162 -13.22 1.49 3.05
CA GLU A 162 -13.45 0.13 3.54
C GLU A 162 -13.63 0.12 5.07
N ARG A 163 -12.75 0.81 5.79
CA ARG A 163 -12.69 0.82 7.26
C ARG A 163 -13.94 1.40 7.92
N THR A 164 -14.59 2.35 7.25
CA THR A 164 -15.83 3.00 7.72
C THR A 164 -17.08 2.54 6.97
N TRP A 165 -16.94 1.51 6.12
CA TRP A 165 -18.02 0.98 5.27
C TRP A 165 -18.77 2.08 4.51
N ARG A 166 -18.04 2.81 3.66
CA ARG A 166 -18.55 3.98 2.92
C ARG A 166 -19.13 5.05 3.84
N GLY A 167 -18.53 5.20 5.02
CA GLY A 167 -18.92 6.17 6.03
C GLY A 167 -20.07 5.75 6.91
N THR A 168 -20.72 4.59 6.75
CA THR A 168 -21.84 4.19 7.65
C THR A 168 -21.37 3.77 9.04
N GLU A 169 -20.10 3.39 9.19
CA GLU A 169 -19.48 2.93 10.42
C GLU A 169 -18.28 3.82 10.78
N PRO A 170 -18.49 5.02 11.35
CA PRO A 170 -17.40 5.94 11.64
C PRO A 170 -16.38 5.36 12.63
N ILE A 171 -15.16 5.88 12.58
CA ILE A 171 -14.12 5.62 13.59
C ILE A 171 -14.05 6.78 14.58
N THR A 172 -13.89 6.49 15.86
CA THR A 172 -13.67 7.51 16.90
C THR A 172 -12.17 7.70 17.13
N LEU A 173 -11.70 8.94 17.08
CA LEU A 173 -10.31 9.32 17.35
C LEU A 173 -10.08 9.55 18.85
N GLY A 174 -8.82 9.68 19.24
CA GLY A 174 -8.41 9.87 20.64
C GLY A 174 -8.87 11.17 21.29
N ASP A 175 -9.34 12.15 20.50
CA ASP A 175 -9.94 13.39 20.98
C ASP A 175 -11.48 13.36 21.08
N GLY A 176 -12.07 12.18 20.84
CA GLY A 176 -13.52 11.94 20.83
C GLY A 176 -14.23 12.31 19.52
N THR A 177 -13.53 12.88 18.54
CA THR A 177 -14.11 13.20 17.24
C THR A 177 -14.25 11.95 16.36
N GLU A 178 -15.18 11.98 15.41
CA GLU A 178 -15.39 10.87 14.48
C GLU A 178 -14.81 11.15 13.09
N ARG A 179 -14.42 10.10 12.36
CA ARG A 179 -14.10 10.17 10.93
C ARG A 179 -14.89 9.15 10.13
N ARG A 180 -15.45 9.62 9.02
CA ARG A 180 -16.00 8.80 7.91
C ARG A 180 -15.00 8.78 6.76
N PHE A 181 -14.52 9.97 6.41
CA PHE A 181 -13.37 10.28 5.57
C PHE A 181 -12.50 11.31 6.31
N LEU A 182 -11.37 11.68 5.70
CA LEU A 182 -10.47 12.69 6.24
C LEU A 182 -11.15 14.06 6.29
N GLN A 183 -10.76 14.86 7.28
CA GLN A 183 -11.13 16.27 7.43
C GLN A 183 -9.89 17.15 7.26
N ASP A 184 -10.10 18.43 6.95
CA ASP A 184 -9.02 19.42 6.95
C ASP A 184 -8.29 19.42 8.30
N GLY A 185 -6.97 19.49 8.25
CA GLY A 185 -6.10 19.42 9.42
C GLY A 185 -5.79 18.01 9.92
N ASP A 186 -6.38 16.96 9.37
CA ASP A 186 -5.98 15.58 9.70
C ASP A 186 -4.57 15.29 9.18
N GLU A 187 -3.72 14.73 10.05
CA GLU A 187 -2.45 14.12 9.66
C GLU A 187 -2.65 12.61 9.53
N VAL A 188 -2.30 12.05 8.37
CA VAL A 188 -2.19 10.61 8.16
C VAL A 188 -0.73 10.20 8.31
N ILE A 189 -0.47 9.16 9.09
CA ILE A 189 0.89 8.64 9.33
C ILE A 189 0.87 7.14 9.05
N MET A 190 1.62 6.71 8.05
CA MET A 190 1.85 5.29 7.75
C MET A 190 3.21 4.86 8.29
N ARG A 191 3.25 3.68 8.91
CA ARG A 191 4.46 3.01 9.40
C ARG A 191 4.48 1.58 8.86
N GLY A 192 5.69 1.08 8.62
CA GLY A 192 5.89 -0.30 8.23
C GLY A 192 7.15 -0.87 8.85
N PHE A 193 7.12 -2.15 9.19
CA PHE A 193 8.28 -2.84 9.74
C PHE A 193 8.18 -4.36 9.60
N CYS A 194 9.33 -5.02 9.57
CA CYS A 194 9.45 -6.47 9.65
C CYS A 194 10.06 -6.85 11.00
N GLU A 195 9.57 -7.92 11.62
CA GLU A 195 10.06 -8.40 12.91
C GLU A 195 10.01 -9.93 12.94
N LYS A 196 11.13 -10.56 13.29
CA LYS A 196 11.29 -12.02 13.32
C LYS A 196 12.35 -12.38 14.35
N LEU A 197 12.09 -13.41 15.16
CA LEU A 197 13.02 -13.84 16.19
C LEU A 197 14.39 -14.17 15.57
N GLY A 198 15.46 -13.65 16.17
CA GLY A 198 16.84 -13.84 15.70
C GLY A 198 17.31 -12.85 14.63
N TYR A 199 16.44 -11.93 14.18
CA TYR A 199 16.79 -10.86 13.23
C TYR A 199 16.53 -9.47 13.85
N PRO A 200 17.32 -8.44 13.49
CA PRO A 200 16.99 -7.08 13.86
C PRO A 200 15.68 -6.64 13.19
N ARG A 201 14.91 -5.78 13.86
CA ARG A 201 13.72 -5.15 13.25
C ARG A 201 14.15 -4.26 12.10
N VAL A 202 13.49 -4.41 10.95
CA VAL A 202 13.71 -3.57 9.76
C VAL A 202 12.52 -2.64 9.62
N GLY A 203 12.73 -1.33 9.81
CA GLY A 203 11.67 -0.32 9.72
C GLY A 203 11.77 0.52 8.45
N PHE A 204 10.61 0.98 7.96
CA PHE A 204 10.50 1.82 6.76
C PHE A 204 10.51 3.32 7.05
N GLY A 205 10.65 3.70 8.33
CA GLY A 205 10.38 5.06 8.78
C GLY A 205 8.89 5.37 8.67
N GLU A 206 8.56 6.58 8.20
CA GLU A 206 7.18 7.06 8.10
C GLU A 206 6.88 7.63 6.72
N CYS A 207 5.64 7.45 6.28
CA CYS A 207 5.03 8.19 5.18
C CYS A 207 3.86 8.98 5.76
N ARG A 208 4.01 10.32 5.84
CA ARG A 208 3.06 11.20 6.52
C ARG A 208 2.67 12.40 5.68
N GLY A 209 1.46 12.90 5.88
CA GLY A 209 0.97 14.13 5.25
C GLY A 209 -0.23 14.71 5.99
N ILE A 210 -0.33 16.04 5.98
CA ILE A 210 -1.45 16.79 6.56
C ILE A 210 -2.37 17.25 5.44
N VAL A 211 -3.67 17.00 5.61
CA VAL A 211 -4.70 17.51 4.69
C VAL A 211 -4.87 19.01 4.95
N LEU A 212 -4.64 19.82 3.93
CA LEU A 212 -4.92 21.25 3.96
C LEU A 212 -6.30 21.52 3.36
N ALA A 213 -6.94 22.59 3.84
CA ALA A 213 -8.18 23.08 3.25
C ALA A 213 -8.02 23.35 1.74
N ALA A 214 -9.06 23.02 0.97
CA ALA A 214 -9.12 23.37 -0.43
C ALA A 214 -9.07 24.89 -0.63
N LYS A 215 -8.56 25.35 -1.77
CA LYS A 215 -8.64 26.76 -2.14
C LYS A 215 -10.10 27.09 -2.49
N GLY A 216 -10.61 28.18 -1.92
CA GLY A 216 -11.93 28.75 -2.24
C GLY A 216 -11.96 29.50 -3.56
#